data_AF-A0A957SL98-F1
#
_entry.id   AF-A0A957SL98-F1
#
_cell.length_a   1.000
_cell.length_b   1.000
_cell.length_c   1.000
_cell.angle_alpha   90.00
_cell.angle_beta   90.00
_cell.angle_gamma   90.00
#
_symmetry.space_group_name_H-M   'P 1'
#
loop_
_entity.id
_entity.type
_entity.pdbx_description
1 polymer ?
#
loop_
_entity_poly.entity_id
_entity_poly.type
_entity_poly.pdbx_seq_one_letter_code
_entity_poly.pdbx_strand_id
1 'polypeptide(L)'
;EEAAAHGADVGGEDAQENKASNIASHSQFDRGDLAAGFAAADHIIERTFTLSSVHQSPLETHGCAVQMDPYSDQVTVWSSTQGPFMVRENVAAILGVSESDVKCIGTPVGGGFGGKGCLYEPLLALACREVGRPIRLILTRNDELVATVPTPEGRIRVKLGAQQDGTFTALEFDVAFNSGCFPGSPIGISLLIGGSMYNIPNV
;
A
#
# COMPACT_ATOMS: atom_id res chain seq x y z
N GLU A 1 10.12 12.62 14.65
CA GLU A 1 9.46 11.67 15.56
C GLU A 1 8.01 11.37 15.18
N GLU A 2 7.21 12.31 14.65
CA GLU A 2 5.79 12.06 14.32
C GLU A 2 5.47 11.57 12.90
N ALA A 3 6.40 11.62 11.93
CA ALA A 3 6.10 11.24 10.54
C ALA A 3 5.97 9.72 10.30
N ALA A 4 6.45 8.88 11.23
CA ALA A 4 6.35 7.42 11.13
C ALA A 4 4.94 6.88 11.47
N ALA A 5 4.06 7.73 12.01
CA ALA A 5 2.71 7.33 12.45
C ALA A 5 1.68 7.24 11.31
N HIS A 6 2.05 7.56 10.06
CA HIS A 6 1.11 7.61 8.92
C HIS A 6 1.45 6.65 7.77
N GLY A 7 2.22 5.59 8.03
CA GLY A 7 2.54 4.61 6.98
C GLY A 7 3.42 5.17 5.87
N ALA A 8 4.15 6.26 6.15
CA ALA A 8 5.27 6.66 5.32
C ALA A 8 6.40 5.65 5.56
N ASP A 9 6.61 4.80 4.57
CA ASP A 9 7.75 3.90 4.46
C ASP A 9 9.04 4.72 4.64
N VAL A 10 9.74 4.51 5.75
CA VAL A 10 11.12 4.98 5.89
C VAL A 10 11.97 3.89 5.27
N GLY A 11 11.98 3.86 3.93
CA GLY A 11 12.72 2.88 3.16
C GLY A 11 14.19 2.93 3.55
N GLY A 12 14.65 1.89 4.27
CA GLY A 12 16.05 1.54 4.28
C GLY A 12 16.39 0.97 2.91
N GLU A 13 17.06 1.75 2.07
CA GLU A 13 17.69 1.22 0.87
C GLU A 13 18.86 0.32 1.30
N ASP A 14 18.55 -0.94 1.64
CA ASP A 14 19.57 -1.97 1.54
C ASP A 14 19.95 -2.07 0.06
N ALA A 15 21.21 -1.76 -0.23
CA ALA A 15 21.80 -1.82 -1.56
C ALA A 15 21.73 -3.27 -2.06
N GLN A 16 20.61 -3.63 -2.68
CA GLN A 16 20.37 -4.97 -3.19
C GLN A 16 21.34 -5.18 -4.36
N GLU A 17 22.24 -6.17 -4.22
CA GLU A 17 23.06 -6.65 -5.33
C GLU A 17 22.17 -6.82 -6.56
N ASN A 18 22.61 -6.28 -7.70
CA ASN A 18 21.89 -6.18 -8.97
C ASN A 18 21.65 -7.56 -9.64
N LYS A 19 20.96 -8.45 -8.94
CA LYS A 19 20.50 -9.77 -9.39
C LYS A 19 18.99 -9.69 -9.58
N ALA A 20 18.51 -10.21 -10.71
CA ALA A 20 17.08 -10.31 -10.96
C ALA A 20 16.40 -11.12 -9.83
N SER A 21 15.41 -10.50 -9.20
CA SER A 21 14.66 -11.06 -8.07
C SER A 21 13.17 -10.73 -8.22
N ASN A 22 12.31 -11.62 -7.75
CA ASN A 22 10.87 -11.37 -7.62
C ASN A 22 10.51 -10.78 -6.24
N ILE A 23 11.51 -10.44 -5.42
CA ILE A 23 11.33 -9.76 -4.14
C ILE A 23 11.25 -8.26 -4.42
N ALA A 24 10.03 -7.72 -4.34
CA ALA A 24 9.77 -6.29 -4.60
C ALA A 24 10.35 -5.37 -3.52
N SER A 25 10.35 -5.82 -2.27
CA SER A 25 10.92 -5.11 -1.13
C SER A 25 11.21 -6.09 0.01
N HIS A 26 12.13 -5.72 0.89
CA HIS A 26 12.46 -6.45 2.11
C HIS A 26 12.62 -5.44 3.24
N SER A 27 12.14 -5.78 4.43
CA SER A 27 12.29 -4.95 5.61
C SER A 27 12.47 -5.85 6.82
N GLN A 28 13.31 -5.42 7.75
CA GLN A 28 13.59 -6.13 8.99
C GLN A 28 13.50 -5.17 10.16
N PHE A 29 12.97 -5.65 11.28
CA PHE A 29 12.91 -4.94 12.55
C PHE A 29 13.40 -5.89 13.63
N ASP A 30 14.36 -5.45 14.44
CA ASP A 30 14.91 -6.22 15.54
C ASP A 30 14.90 -5.38 16.83
N ARG A 31 14.65 -6.04 17.97
CA ARG A 31 14.69 -5.45 19.31
C ARG A 31 15.16 -6.50 20.32
N GLY A 32 16.18 -6.18 21.12
CA GLY A 32 16.63 -7.08 22.20
C GLY A 32 17.43 -8.28 21.70
N ASP A 33 17.32 -9.42 22.41
CA ASP A 33 18.03 -10.67 22.10
C ASP A 33 17.02 -11.83 22.03
N LEU A 34 16.66 -12.23 20.81
CA LEU A 34 15.71 -13.31 20.55
C LEU A 34 16.13 -14.64 21.20
N ALA A 35 17.43 -14.98 21.17
CA ALA A 35 17.91 -16.24 21.71
C ALA A 35 17.74 -16.28 23.23
N ALA A 36 18.09 -15.18 23.92
CA ALA A 36 17.87 -15.03 25.35
C ALA A 36 16.38 -15.05 25.71
N GLY A 37 15.53 -14.38 24.93
CA GLY A 37 14.09 -14.34 25.14
C GLY A 37 13.42 -15.71 25.01
N PHE A 38 13.79 -16.52 24.01
CA PHE A 38 13.28 -17.89 23.89
C PHE A 38 13.84 -18.83 24.95
N ALA A 39 15.09 -18.65 25.38
CA ALA A 39 15.65 -19.43 26.48
C ALA A 39 14.95 -19.16 27.83
N ALA A 40 14.39 -17.97 28.01
CA ALA A 40 13.61 -17.59 29.19
C ALA A 40 12.12 -17.98 29.12
N ALA A 41 11.66 -18.58 28.03
CA ALA A 41 10.27 -18.98 27.87
C ALA A 41 10.01 -20.35 28.50
N ASP A 42 8.92 -20.47 29.27
CA ASP A 42 8.42 -21.77 29.73
C ASP A 42 7.61 -22.48 28.63
N HIS A 43 6.97 -21.70 27.75
CA HIS A 43 6.14 -22.17 26.64
C HIS A 43 6.53 -21.46 25.36
N ILE A 44 6.67 -22.23 24.27
CA ILE A 44 6.92 -21.69 22.92
C ILE A 44 5.85 -22.23 21.98
N ILE A 45 5.20 -21.32 21.23
CA ILE A 45 4.20 -21.67 20.22
C ILE A 45 4.67 -21.16 18.86
N GLU A 46 4.66 -22.05 17.88
CA GLU A 46 4.94 -21.74 16.48
C GLU A 46 3.71 -21.99 15.62
N ARG A 47 3.27 -20.99 14.85
CA ARG A 47 2.13 -21.11 13.94
C ARG A 47 2.41 -20.40 12.62
N THR A 48 1.77 -20.91 11.57
CA THR A 48 1.74 -20.26 10.25
C THR A 48 0.29 -19.97 9.90
N PHE A 49 0.04 -18.74 9.46
CA PHE A 49 -1.25 -18.25 9.02
C PHE A 49 -1.17 -17.87 7.54
N THR A 50 -2.25 -18.11 6.81
CA THR A 50 -2.39 -17.72 5.41
C THR A 50 -3.56 -16.77 5.28
N LEU A 51 -3.36 -15.66 4.58
CA LEU A 51 -4.37 -14.65 4.29
C LEU A 51 -4.70 -14.73 2.80
N SER A 52 -5.99 -14.85 2.49
CA SER A 52 -6.47 -14.78 1.11
C SER A 52 -6.46 -13.33 0.62
N SER A 53 -6.29 -13.15 -0.69
CA SER A 53 -6.56 -11.85 -1.32
C SER A 53 -8.06 -11.53 -1.26
N VAL A 54 -8.39 -10.30 -0.85
CA VAL A 54 -9.76 -9.82 -0.72
C VAL A 54 -9.87 -8.41 -1.28
N HIS A 55 -10.91 -8.19 -2.08
CA HIS A 55 -11.21 -6.90 -2.67
C HIS A 55 -12.11 -6.06 -1.76
N GLN A 56 -11.78 -4.78 -1.63
CA GLN A 56 -12.52 -3.74 -0.90
C GLN A 56 -13.99 -3.65 -1.31
N SER A 57 -14.30 -3.97 -2.57
CA SER A 57 -15.65 -4.03 -3.13
C SER A 57 -16.54 -2.82 -2.77
N PRO A 58 -16.07 -1.56 -2.93
CA PRO A 58 -16.88 -0.38 -2.63
C PRO A 58 -18.14 -0.37 -3.50
N LEU A 59 -19.29 0.06 -2.98
CA LEU A 59 -20.55 0.05 -3.73
C LEU A 59 -20.46 0.91 -5.00
N GLU A 60 -19.83 2.08 -4.90
CA GLU A 60 -19.45 2.88 -6.06
C GLU A 60 -18.14 2.36 -6.67
N THR A 61 -18.16 1.97 -7.94
CA THR A 61 -16.96 1.62 -8.70
C THR A 61 -16.09 2.85 -8.96
N HIS A 62 -14.83 2.65 -9.35
CA HIS A 62 -13.92 3.73 -9.64
C HIS A 62 -14.38 4.53 -10.87
N GLY A 63 -14.27 5.86 -10.75
CA GLY A 63 -14.74 6.78 -11.76
C GLY A 63 -13.87 8.03 -11.80
N CYS A 64 -13.55 8.47 -13.02
CA CYS A 64 -12.73 9.65 -13.26
C CYS A 64 -13.19 10.36 -14.54
N ALA A 65 -13.14 11.69 -14.54
CA ALA A 65 -13.26 12.52 -15.72
C ALA A 65 -12.05 13.45 -15.82
N VAL A 66 -11.54 13.64 -17.04
CA VAL A 66 -10.40 14.51 -17.31
C VAL A 66 -10.73 15.48 -18.43
N GLN A 67 -10.29 16.73 -18.27
CA GLN A 67 -10.43 17.79 -19.25
C GLN A 67 -9.13 18.60 -19.30
N MET A 68 -8.52 18.66 -20.48
CA MET A 68 -7.45 19.62 -20.79
C MET A 68 -8.04 21.01 -21.01
N ASP A 69 -7.32 22.04 -20.60
CA ASP A 69 -7.60 23.40 -21.03
C ASP A 69 -7.28 23.54 -22.53
N PRO A 70 -8.16 24.16 -23.34
CA PRO A 70 -7.94 24.25 -24.78
C PRO A 70 -6.85 25.25 -25.19
N TYR A 71 -6.34 26.07 -24.27
CA TYR A 71 -5.39 27.15 -24.56
C TYR A 71 -4.09 27.08 -23.77
N SER A 72 -3.93 26.09 -22.89
CA SER A 72 -2.78 25.90 -22.01
C SER A 72 -2.58 24.44 -21.66
N ASP A 73 -1.46 24.12 -21.00
CA ASP A 73 -1.15 22.76 -20.53
C ASP A 73 -1.88 22.39 -19.23
N GLN A 74 -2.82 23.23 -18.77
CA GLN A 74 -3.58 22.96 -17.57
C GLN A 74 -4.55 21.79 -17.77
N VAL A 75 -4.73 20.99 -16.72
CA VAL A 75 -5.64 19.85 -16.72
C VAL A 75 -6.48 19.84 -15.46
N THR A 76 -7.79 19.59 -15.62
CA THR A 76 -8.69 19.34 -14.50
C THR A 76 -9.09 17.87 -14.49
N VAL A 77 -8.94 17.23 -13.32
CA VAL A 77 -9.29 15.83 -13.07
C VAL A 77 -10.34 15.78 -11.98
N TRP A 78 -11.51 15.22 -12.27
CA TRP A 78 -12.51 14.86 -11.27
C TRP A 78 -12.40 13.36 -10.99
N SER A 79 -12.07 12.96 -9.77
CA SER A 79 -11.90 11.55 -9.43
C SER A 79 -12.57 11.16 -8.12
N SER A 80 -13.17 9.96 -8.11
CA SER A 80 -13.53 9.25 -6.88
C SER A 80 -12.25 8.66 -6.28
N THR A 81 -11.51 9.49 -5.54
CA THR A 81 -10.18 9.16 -4.99
C THR A 81 -10.06 9.55 -3.51
N GLN A 82 -9.25 8.79 -2.77
CA GLN A 82 -8.79 9.05 -1.41
C GLN A 82 -7.44 9.80 -1.40
N GLY A 83 -6.77 9.91 -2.55
CA GLY A 83 -5.43 10.49 -2.68
C GLY A 83 -5.34 11.54 -3.78
N PRO A 84 -6.06 12.69 -3.68
CA PRO A 84 -6.07 13.70 -4.74
C PRO A 84 -4.69 14.32 -5.02
N PHE A 85 -3.81 14.40 -4.01
CA PHE A 85 -2.43 14.86 -4.21
C PHE A 85 -1.60 13.87 -5.00
N MET A 86 -1.71 12.58 -4.69
CA MET A 86 -1.06 11.51 -5.46
C MET A 86 -1.56 11.50 -6.92
N VAL A 87 -2.86 11.71 -7.15
CA VAL A 87 -3.40 11.88 -8.50
C VAL A 87 -2.77 13.08 -9.19
N ARG A 88 -2.68 14.23 -8.51
CA ARG A 88 -2.05 15.45 -9.04
C ARG A 88 -0.61 15.20 -9.47
N GLU A 89 0.20 14.62 -8.59
CA GLU A 89 1.61 14.31 -8.81
C GLU A 89 1.80 13.36 -10.01
N ASN A 90 1.06 12.26 -10.05
CA ASN A 90 1.20 11.26 -11.12
C ASN A 90 0.70 11.77 -12.48
N VAL A 91 -0.37 12.57 -12.50
CA VAL A 91 -0.85 13.23 -13.72
C VAL A 91 0.16 14.26 -14.22
N ALA A 92 0.76 15.05 -13.33
CA ALA A 92 1.79 16.03 -13.70
C ALA A 92 3.01 15.31 -14.30
N ALA A 93 3.48 14.25 -13.64
CA ALA A 93 4.61 13.44 -14.08
C ALA A 93 4.38 12.81 -15.46
N ILE A 94 3.21 12.20 -15.70
CA ILE A 94 2.95 11.52 -16.98
C ILE A 94 2.76 12.51 -18.14
N LEU A 95 2.19 13.68 -17.87
CA LEU A 95 2.01 14.73 -18.89
C LEU A 95 3.30 15.52 -19.13
N GLY A 96 4.24 15.52 -18.18
CA GLY A 96 5.46 16.34 -18.25
C GLY A 96 5.18 17.82 -17.98
N VAL A 97 4.22 18.12 -17.10
CA VAL A 97 3.81 19.49 -16.71
C VAL A 97 4.10 19.74 -15.23
N SER A 98 4.00 21.00 -14.77
CA SER A 98 4.12 21.29 -13.34
C SER A 98 2.90 20.79 -12.58
N GLU A 99 3.07 20.36 -11.32
CA GLU A 99 1.93 20.05 -10.44
C GLU A 99 0.94 21.22 -10.29
N SER A 100 1.42 22.47 -10.43
CA SER A 100 0.58 23.66 -10.42
C SER A 100 -0.39 23.73 -11.60
N ASP A 101 -0.08 23.04 -12.70
CA ASP A 101 -0.92 22.97 -13.89
C ASP A 101 -1.98 21.87 -13.78
N VAL A 102 -1.92 21.05 -12.73
CA VAL A 102 -2.86 19.94 -12.49
C VAL A 102 -3.81 20.27 -11.35
N LYS A 103 -5.10 20.36 -11.67
CA LYS A 103 -6.17 20.51 -10.69
C LYS A 103 -6.90 19.18 -10.49
N CYS A 104 -6.59 18.48 -9.40
CA CYS A 104 -7.37 17.32 -8.97
C CYS A 104 -8.53 17.75 -8.04
N ILE A 105 -9.75 17.39 -8.41
CA ILE A 105 -10.98 17.59 -7.65
C ILE A 105 -11.48 16.22 -7.20
N GLY A 106 -11.35 15.93 -5.90
CA GLY A 106 -11.99 14.77 -5.30
C GLY A 106 -13.51 14.92 -5.31
N THR A 107 -14.22 13.97 -5.94
CA THR A 107 -15.68 13.92 -5.93
C THR A 107 -16.18 13.21 -4.66
N PRO A 108 -17.48 13.28 -4.30
CA PRO A 108 -18.03 12.40 -3.28
C PRO A 108 -17.66 10.93 -3.56
N VAL A 109 -17.15 10.22 -2.54
CA VAL A 109 -16.64 8.84 -2.68
C VAL A 109 -17.59 7.86 -2.01
N GLY A 110 -18.19 6.96 -2.78
CA GLY A 110 -19.10 5.89 -2.33
C GLY A 110 -18.39 4.66 -1.76
N GLY A 111 -17.39 4.90 -0.91
CA GLY A 111 -16.51 3.87 -0.34
C GLY A 111 -15.21 3.70 -1.13
N GLY A 112 -14.13 3.39 -0.42
CA GLY A 112 -12.80 3.16 -1.00
C GLY A 112 -12.00 2.12 -0.23
N PHE A 113 -11.97 2.21 1.11
CA PHE A 113 -11.33 1.23 2.00
C PHE A 113 -9.85 0.94 1.63
N GLY A 114 -9.15 1.95 1.11
CA GLY A 114 -7.77 1.84 0.64
C GLY A 114 -7.63 1.51 -0.85
N GLY A 115 -8.70 1.12 -1.53
CA GLY A 115 -8.69 0.74 -2.95
C GLY A 115 -8.78 1.90 -3.95
N LYS A 116 -9.06 3.13 -3.48
CA LYS A 116 -9.23 4.31 -4.35
C LYS A 116 -8.09 5.32 -4.16
N GLY A 117 -6.86 4.93 -4.50
CA GLY A 117 -5.71 5.84 -4.57
C GLY A 117 -5.68 6.61 -5.89
N CYS A 118 -4.53 6.62 -6.55
CA CYS A 118 -4.41 6.95 -7.98
C CYS A 118 -4.37 5.65 -8.78
N LEU A 119 -5.26 5.48 -9.75
CA LEU A 119 -5.39 4.27 -10.57
C LEU A 119 -5.30 4.61 -12.06
N TYR A 120 -6.35 5.24 -12.60
CA TYR A 120 -6.52 5.46 -14.04
C TYR A 120 -6.37 6.91 -14.46
N GLU A 121 -6.30 7.83 -13.52
CA GLU A 121 -6.25 9.27 -13.80
C GLU A 121 -5.08 9.67 -14.71
N PRO A 122 -3.84 9.17 -14.53
CA PRO A 122 -2.72 9.50 -15.41
C PRO A 122 -2.93 9.00 -16.84
N LEU A 123 -3.47 7.78 -16.99
CA LEU A 123 -3.79 7.21 -18.31
C LEU A 123 -4.89 8.02 -19.01
N LEU A 124 -5.93 8.40 -18.28
CA LEU A 124 -7.01 9.23 -18.82
C LEU A 124 -6.54 10.61 -19.21
N ALA A 125 -5.62 11.21 -18.44
CA ALA A 125 -5.02 12.49 -18.76
C ALA A 125 -4.23 12.44 -20.07
N LEU A 126 -3.38 11.42 -20.24
CA LEU A 126 -2.71 11.17 -21.52
C LEU A 126 -3.71 11.01 -22.67
N ALA A 127 -4.69 10.13 -22.52
CA ALA A 127 -5.69 9.89 -23.56
C ALA A 127 -6.50 11.17 -23.89
N CYS A 128 -6.85 11.97 -22.88
CA CYS A 128 -7.57 13.23 -23.06
C CYS A 128 -6.75 14.24 -23.85
N ARG A 129 -5.43 14.31 -23.63
CA ARG A 129 -4.50 15.15 -24.40
C ARG A 129 -4.42 14.71 -25.86
N GLU A 130 -4.26 13.41 -26.10
CA GLU A 130 -4.15 12.88 -27.48
C GLU A 130 -5.45 13.04 -28.28
N VAL A 131 -6.62 12.85 -27.64
CA VAL A 131 -7.92 12.95 -28.29
C VAL A 131 -8.39 14.41 -28.42
N GLY A 132 -7.88 15.31 -27.57
CA GLY A 132 -8.25 16.73 -27.56
C GLY A 132 -9.69 16.99 -27.12
N ARG A 133 -10.30 16.08 -26.36
CA ARG A 133 -11.69 16.20 -25.86
C ARG A 133 -11.79 15.64 -24.44
N PRO A 134 -12.72 16.14 -23.60
CA PRO A 134 -12.93 15.59 -22.27
C PRO A 134 -13.26 14.10 -22.32
N ILE A 135 -12.62 13.32 -21.44
CA ILE A 135 -12.81 11.86 -21.33
C ILE A 135 -13.39 11.55 -19.94
N ARG A 136 -14.36 10.63 -19.89
CA ARG A 136 -14.89 10.06 -18.65
C ARG A 136 -14.80 8.54 -18.69
N LEU A 137 -14.22 7.96 -17.64
CA LEU A 137 -14.21 6.53 -17.36
C LEU A 137 -15.04 6.25 -16.12
N ILE A 138 -15.93 5.26 -16.21
CA ILE A 138 -16.61 4.66 -15.07
C ILE A 138 -16.43 3.16 -15.23
N LEU A 139 -15.75 2.52 -14.28
CA LEU A 139 -15.55 1.08 -14.33
C LEU A 139 -16.86 0.35 -14.11
N THR A 140 -17.07 -0.76 -14.83
CA THR A 140 -18.09 -1.73 -14.43
C THR A 140 -17.63 -2.46 -13.15
N ARG A 141 -18.54 -3.16 -12.48
CA ARG A 141 -18.14 -4.00 -11.32
C ARG A 141 -17.08 -5.04 -11.71
N ASN A 142 -17.18 -5.63 -12.90
CA ASN A 142 -16.21 -6.61 -13.35
C ASN A 142 -14.83 -5.97 -13.58
N ASP A 143 -14.80 -4.79 -14.21
CA ASP A 143 -13.55 -4.06 -14.43
C ASP A 143 -12.90 -3.63 -13.11
N GLU A 144 -13.71 -3.22 -12.12
CA GLU A 144 -13.21 -2.93 -10.76
C GLU A 144 -12.45 -4.13 -10.19
N LEU A 145 -13.07 -5.32 -10.23
CA LEU A 145 -12.53 -6.54 -9.63
C LEU A 145 -11.28 -7.08 -10.34
N VAL A 146 -11.17 -6.86 -11.66
CA VAL A 146 -10.07 -7.38 -12.47
C VAL A 146 -8.90 -6.39 -12.54
N ALA A 147 -9.18 -5.09 -12.46
CA ALA A 147 -8.26 -4.06 -12.90
C ALA A 147 -7.84 -3.09 -11.78
N THR A 148 -8.37 -3.26 -10.56
CA THR A 148 -7.90 -2.53 -9.37
C THR A 148 -7.15 -3.43 -8.40
N VAL A 149 -6.70 -2.88 -7.27
CA VAL A 149 -5.72 -3.54 -6.39
C VAL A 149 -6.42 -4.14 -5.16
N PRO A 150 -6.55 -5.47 -5.06
CA PRO A 150 -7.06 -6.11 -3.85
C PRO A 150 -6.00 -6.09 -2.74
N THR A 151 -6.41 -6.45 -1.52
CA THR A 151 -5.47 -6.71 -0.42
C THR A 151 -4.56 -7.88 -0.84
N PRO A 152 -3.24 -7.81 -0.59
CA PRO A 152 -2.34 -8.90 -0.96
C PRO A 152 -2.69 -10.17 -0.20
N GLU A 153 -2.57 -11.32 -0.86
CA GLU A 153 -2.47 -12.58 -0.13
C GLU A 153 -1.16 -12.59 0.68
N GLY A 154 -1.18 -13.27 1.80
CA GLY A 154 -0.08 -13.24 2.75
C GLY A 154 0.17 -14.56 3.44
N ARG A 155 1.41 -14.79 3.83
CA ARG A 155 1.81 -15.86 4.73
C ARG A 155 2.56 -15.26 5.90
N ILE A 156 2.13 -15.61 7.10
CA ILE A 156 2.68 -15.07 8.33
C ILE A 156 3.13 -16.24 9.19
N ARG A 157 4.41 -16.32 9.53
CA ARG A 157 4.93 -17.27 10.51
C ARG A 157 5.21 -16.52 11.81
N VAL A 158 4.69 -17.05 12.90
CA VAL A 158 4.83 -16.47 14.23
C VAL A 158 5.40 -17.52 15.17
N LYS A 159 6.45 -17.15 15.91
CA LYS A 159 6.99 -17.91 17.02
C LYS A 159 6.98 -17.02 18.26
N LEU A 160 6.21 -17.41 19.27
CA LEU A 160 5.99 -16.63 20.48
C LEU A 160 6.44 -17.44 21.70
N GLY A 161 7.29 -16.84 22.52
CA GLY A 161 7.73 -17.36 23.81
C GLY A 161 6.99 -16.65 24.96
N ALA A 162 6.56 -17.42 25.95
CA ALA A 162 5.91 -16.92 27.15
C ALA A 162 6.33 -17.70 28.40
N GLN A 163 6.31 -17.03 29.55
CA GLN A 163 6.42 -17.67 30.87
C GLN A 163 5.07 -18.29 31.28
N GLN A 164 5.12 -19.17 32.29
CA GLN A 164 3.95 -19.86 32.86
C GLN A 164 2.89 -18.88 33.40
N ASP A 165 3.30 -17.67 33.80
CA ASP A 165 2.43 -16.60 34.28
C ASP A 165 1.76 -15.76 33.15
N GLY A 166 2.10 -16.05 31.89
CA GLY A 166 1.58 -15.37 30.71
C GLY A 166 2.44 -14.20 30.20
N THR A 167 3.56 -13.88 30.86
CA THR A 167 4.48 -12.83 30.40
C THR A 167 5.18 -13.24 29.10
N PHE A 168 5.08 -12.43 28.05
CA PHE A 168 5.78 -12.67 26.78
C PHE A 168 7.27 -12.34 26.89
N THR A 169 8.11 -13.22 26.37
CA THR A 169 9.58 -13.10 26.44
C THR A 169 10.23 -12.87 25.09
N ALA A 170 9.72 -13.51 24.03
CA ALA A 170 10.25 -13.39 22.67
C ALA A 170 9.17 -13.51 21.61
N LEU A 171 9.31 -12.79 20.50
CA LEU A 171 8.46 -12.91 19.31
C LEU A 171 9.33 -12.88 18.06
N GLU A 172 9.37 -13.96 17.30
CA GLU A 172 9.92 -13.95 15.93
C GLU A 172 8.74 -13.95 14.94
N PHE A 173 8.75 -12.99 14.01
CA PHE A 173 7.64 -12.69 13.13
C PHE A 173 8.11 -12.53 11.69
N ASP A 174 7.64 -13.39 10.79
CA ASP A 174 8.00 -13.39 9.37
C ASP A 174 6.72 -13.21 8.53
N VAL A 175 6.73 -12.23 7.63
CA VAL A 175 5.60 -11.88 6.77
C VAL A 175 6.04 -11.84 5.33
N ALA A 176 5.37 -12.63 4.50
CA ALA A 176 5.50 -12.59 3.06
C ALA A 176 4.14 -12.19 2.43
N PHE A 177 4.13 -11.12 1.65
CA PHE A 177 2.96 -10.71 0.86
C PHE A 177 3.22 -10.92 -0.63
N ASN A 178 2.20 -11.36 -1.35
CA ASN A 178 2.22 -11.33 -2.80
C ASN A 178 1.84 -9.93 -3.28
N SER A 179 2.82 -9.16 -3.78
CA SER A 179 2.60 -7.81 -4.31
C SER A 179 1.90 -7.77 -5.67
N GLY A 180 1.74 -8.91 -6.34
CA GLY A 180 1.22 -8.95 -7.71
C GLY A 180 2.25 -8.46 -8.72
N CYS A 181 1.80 -7.78 -9.78
CA CYS A 181 2.65 -7.34 -10.88
C CYS A 181 3.41 -6.03 -10.62
N PHE A 182 3.05 -5.29 -9.55
CA PHE A 182 3.69 -4.04 -9.16
C PHE A 182 4.09 -4.08 -7.67
N PRO A 183 5.13 -3.35 -7.25
CA PRO A 183 5.48 -3.24 -5.83
C PRO A 183 4.41 -2.48 -5.03
N GLY A 184 4.47 -2.53 -3.69
CA GLY A 184 3.62 -1.72 -2.82
C GLY A 184 2.84 -2.48 -1.74
N SER A 185 3.16 -3.75 -1.47
CA SER A 185 2.55 -4.44 -0.32
C SER A 185 2.89 -3.75 1.00
N PRO A 186 1.97 -3.77 2.00
CA PRO A 186 2.12 -3.00 3.25
C PRO A 186 3.04 -3.71 4.26
N ILE A 187 4.27 -4.05 3.87
CA ILE A 187 5.24 -4.77 4.72
C ILE A 187 5.62 -3.92 5.94
N GLY A 188 6.00 -2.65 5.73
CA GLY A 188 6.47 -1.77 6.82
C GLY A 188 5.45 -1.60 7.96
N ILE A 189 4.19 -1.28 7.63
CA ILE A 189 3.14 -1.15 8.66
C ILE A 189 2.79 -2.50 9.32
N SER A 190 2.93 -3.61 8.59
CA SER A 190 2.69 -4.95 9.14
C SER A 190 3.74 -5.33 10.19
N LEU A 191 5.01 -5.00 9.95
CA LEU A 191 6.09 -5.21 10.93
C LEU A 191 5.92 -4.30 12.15
N LEU A 192 5.59 -3.03 11.92
CA LEU A 192 5.35 -2.06 13.00
C LEU A 192 4.27 -2.58 13.95
N ILE A 193 3.11 -2.99 13.42
CA ILE A 193 1.98 -3.44 14.25
C ILE A 193 2.27 -4.82 14.87
N GLY A 194 2.91 -5.73 14.13
CA GLY A 194 3.17 -7.10 14.58
C GLY A 194 3.93 -7.19 15.90
N GLY A 195 4.92 -6.32 16.11
CA GLY A 195 5.79 -6.30 17.29
C GLY A 195 5.49 -5.24 18.35
N SER A 196 4.45 -4.40 18.17
CA SER A 196 4.23 -3.21 19.02
C SER A 196 3.06 -3.28 19.99
N MET A 197 2.12 -4.22 19.80
CA MET A 197 0.85 -4.21 20.55
C MET A 197 0.96 -4.75 21.98
N TYR A 198 2.01 -5.52 22.27
CA TYR A 198 2.30 -6.08 23.59
C TYR A 198 3.73 -5.73 24.02
N ASN A 199 3.97 -5.70 25.33
CA ASN A 199 5.33 -5.57 25.85
C ASN A 199 6.09 -6.89 25.64
N ILE A 200 6.88 -6.95 24.58
CA ILE A 200 7.72 -8.11 24.25
C ILE A 200 9.16 -7.60 24.13
N PRO A 201 10.04 -7.92 25.10
CA PRO A 201 11.36 -7.30 25.18
C PRO A 201 12.30 -7.75 24.04
N ASN A 202 12.07 -8.93 23.48
CA ASN A 202 12.90 -9.51 22.43
C ASN A 202 12.04 -9.82 21.18
N VAL A 203 12.28 -9.12 20.07
CA VAL A 203 11.54 -9.25 18.81
C VAL A 203 12.50 -9.30 17.65
#